data_AF-A0A2X0VL33-F1
#
_entry.id   AF-A0A2X0VL33-F1
#
_cell.length_a   1.000
_cell.length_b   1.000
_cell.length_c   1.000
_cell.angle_alpha   90.00
_cell.angle_beta   90.00
_cell.angle_gamma   90.00
#
_symmetry.space_group_name_H-M   'P 1'
#
loop_
_entity.id
_entity.type
_entity.pdbx_description
1 polymer ?
#
loop_
_entity_poly.entity_id
_entity_poly.type
_entity_poly.pdbx_seq_one_letter_code
_entity_poly.pdbx_strand_id
1 'polypeptide(L)'
;MDYEERIKILRLMWDAIGTEFGGRHELYEINYTGTQDKIRMQCLRQAKQSGVMRQMTDLIDRCMADYDRNCWKNPIYHNNDDLVKIDDLLK
;
A
#
# COMPACT_ATOMS: atom_id res chain seq x y z
N MET A 1 -0.20 -5.08 44.19
CA MET A 1 -0.73 -6.22 43.42
C MET A 1 -0.37 -7.48 44.18
N ASP A 2 -1.36 -8.16 44.72
CA ASP A 2 -1.16 -9.47 45.35
C ASP A 2 -1.07 -10.58 44.27
N TYR A 3 -0.72 -11.81 44.66
CA TYR A 3 -0.62 -12.94 43.76
C TYR A 3 -1.98 -13.33 43.13
N GLU A 4 -3.09 -13.22 43.85
CA GLU A 4 -4.43 -13.56 43.33
C GLU A 4 -4.82 -12.64 42.18
N GLU A 5 -4.64 -11.33 42.38
CA GLU A 5 -4.89 -10.33 41.34
C GLU A 5 -3.98 -10.55 40.13
N ARG A 6 -2.68 -10.81 40.36
CA ARG A 6 -1.72 -11.10 39.28
C ARG A 6 -2.15 -12.32 38.46
N ILE A 7 -2.49 -13.43 39.11
CA ILE A 7 -2.90 -14.67 38.43
C ILE A 7 -4.21 -14.45 37.67
N LYS A 8 -5.16 -13.73 38.26
CA LYS A 8 -6.45 -13.44 37.61
C LYS A 8 -6.27 -12.65 36.32
N ILE A 9 -5.43 -11.61 36.33
CA ILE A 9 -5.13 -10.80 35.13
C ILE A 9 -4.46 -11.66 34.05
N LEU A 10 -3.46 -12.45 34.42
CA LEU A 10 -2.72 -13.27 33.45
C LEU A 10 -3.57 -14.40 32.87
N ARG A 11 -4.45 -15.02 33.67
CA ARG A 11 -5.39 -16.03 33.18
C ARG A 11 -6.43 -15.44 32.24
N LEU A 12 -6.95 -14.26 32.53
CA LEU A 12 -7.86 -13.56 31.62
C LEU A 12 -7.19 -13.26 30.28
N MET A 13 -5.94 -12.78 30.31
CA MET A 13 -5.17 -12.55 29.09
C MET A 13 -4.93 -13.86 28.33
N TRP A 14 -4.53 -14.93 29.01
CA TRP A 14 -4.30 -16.22 28.38
C TRP A 14 -5.57 -16.81 27.76
N ASP A 15 -6.73 -16.64 28.38
CA ASP A 15 -7.99 -17.09 27.80
C ASP A 15 -8.41 -16.26 26.58
N ALA A 16 -8.05 -14.97 26.55
CA ALA A 16 -8.34 -14.11 25.41
C ALA A 16 -7.53 -14.46 24.14
N ILE A 17 -6.33 -15.06 24.26
CA ILE A 17 -5.43 -15.27 23.10
C ILE A 17 -4.81 -16.68 22.98
N GLY A 18 -4.70 -17.44 24.06
CA GLY A 18 -3.87 -18.65 24.12
C GLY A 18 -4.62 -19.96 24.41
N THR A 19 -5.84 -19.90 24.93
CA THR A 19 -6.71 -21.08 25.04
C THR A 19 -7.35 -21.41 23.69
N GLU A 20 -8.03 -22.55 23.59
CA GLU A 20 -8.80 -22.91 22.37
C GLU A 20 -9.85 -21.84 22.04
N PHE A 21 -10.43 -21.20 23.06
CA PHE A 21 -11.33 -20.06 22.87
C PHE A 21 -10.62 -18.87 22.20
N GLY A 22 -9.46 -18.46 22.73
CA GLY A 22 -8.62 -17.41 22.15
C GLY A 22 -8.14 -17.74 20.72
N GLY A 23 -7.66 -18.97 20.49
CA GLY A 23 -7.19 -19.41 19.17
C GLY A 23 -8.32 -19.49 18.12
N ARG A 24 -9.53 -19.90 18.52
CA ARG A 24 -10.71 -19.82 17.65
C ARG A 24 -11.03 -18.36 17.30
N HIS A 25 -10.90 -17.44 18.26
CA HIS A 25 -11.09 -16.01 18.01
C HIS A 25 -10.03 -15.46 17.06
N GLU A 26 -8.75 -15.82 17.21
CA GLU A 26 -7.70 -15.46 16.25
C GLU A 26 -8.06 -15.93 14.83
N LEU A 27 -8.38 -17.21 14.67
CA LEU A 27 -8.73 -17.77 13.36
C LEU A 27 -9.96 -17.09 12.75
N TYR A 28 -10.93 -16.72 13.59
CA TYR A 28 -12.12 -15.97 13.21
C TYR A 28 -11.74 -14.57 12.71
N GLU A 29 -11.02 -13.76 13.49
CA GLU A 29 -10.69 -12.39 13.10
C GLU A 29 -9.83 -12.33 11.83
N ILE A 30 -8.98 -13.32 11.58
CA ILE A 30 -8.16 -13.39 10.36
C ILE A 30 -9.01 -13.65 9.11
N ASN A 31 -10.09 -14.43 9.21
CA ASN A 31 -10.75 -15.03 8.04
C ASN A 31 -12.24 -14.71 7.92
N TYR A 32 -12.87 -14.11 8.92
CA TYR A 32 -14.32 -13.94 8.97
C TYR A 32 -14.87 -13.20 7.75
N THR A 33 -14.22 -12.11 7.35
CA THR A 33 -14.64 -11.30 6.20
C THR A 33 -14.19 -11.86 4.85
N GLY A 34 -13.43 -12.96 4.84
CA GLY A 34 -12.98 -13.64 3.63
C GLY A 34 -11.48 -13.95 3.63
N THR A 35 -11.04 -14.65 2.59
CA THR A 35 -9.63 -14.98 2.40
C THR A 35 -8.80 -13.72 2.16
N GLN A 36 -7.50 -13.81 2.44
CA GLN A 36 -6.56 -12.71 2.31
C GLN A 36 -6.57 -12.05 0.92
N ASP A 37 -6.70 -12.84 -0.13
CA ASP A 37 -6.78 -12.32 -1.50
C ASP A 37 -8.13 -11.66 -1.79
N LYS A 38 -9.24 -12.24 -1.30
CA LYS A 38 -10.57 -11.69 -1.52
C LYS A 38 -10.72 -10.29 -0.94
N ILE A 39 -10.26 -10.07 0.29
CA ILE A 39 -10.36 -8.76 0.94
C ILE A 39 -9.52 -7.70 0.20
N ARG A 40 -8.32 -8.07 -0.27
CA ARG A 40 -7.44 -7.17 -1.06
C ARG A 40 -8.04 -6.87 -2.43
N MET A 41 -8.59 -7.87 -3.09
CA MET A 41 -9.27 -7.71 -4.38
C MET A 41 -10.54 -6.86 -4.24
N GLN A 42 -11.28 -6.97 -3.14
CA GLN A 42 -12.44 -6.12 -2.87
C GLN A 42 -12.02 -4.66 -2.67
N CYS A 43 -10.94 -4.40 -1.92
CA CYS A 43 -10.36 -3.07 -1.77
C CYS A 43 -9.97 -2.46 -3.14
N LEU A 44 -9.25 -3.22 -3.97
CA LEU A 44 -8.89 -2.78 -5.32
C LEU A 44 -10.13 -2.52 -6.20
N ARG A 45 -11.13 -3.41 -6.16
CA ARG A 45 -12.37 -3.23 -6.92
C ARG A 45 -13.12 -1.98 -6.49
N GLN A 46 -13.19 -1.70 -5.19
CA GLN A 46 -13.81 -0.48 -4.67
C GLN A 46 -13.07 0.76 -5.18
N ALA A 47 -11.73 0.77 -5.17
CA ALA A 47 -10.95 1.89 -5.71
C ALA A 47 -11.20 2.12 -7.21
N LYS A 48 -11.36 1.03 -7.98
CA LYS A 48 -11.73 1.10 -9.40
C LYS A 48 -13.15 1.62 -9.60
N GLN A 49 -14.13 1.09 -8.89
CA GLN A 49 -15.56 1.42 -9.03
C GLN A 49 -15.89 2.83 -8.55
N SER A 50 -15.25 3.29 -7.48
CA SER A 50 -15.41 4.66 -6.94
C SER A 50 -14.71 5.73 -7.80
N GLY A 51 -13.89 5.34 -8.77
CA GLY A 51 -13.11 6.27 -9.59
C GLY A 51 -11.82 6.77 -8.93
N VAL A 52 -11.52 6.41 -7.68
CA VAL A 52 -10.27 6.78 -7.00
C VAL A 52 -9.05 6.28 -7.78
N MET A 53 -9.10 5.05 -8.29
CA MET A 53 -8.02 4.52 -9.13
C MET A 53 -7.85 5.35 -10.41
N ARG A 54 -8.95 5.83 -11.00
CA ARG A 54 -8.89 6.68 -12.19
C ARG A 54 -8.22 8.03 -11.87
N GLN A 55 -8.55 8.65 -10.75
CA GLN A 55 -7.90 9.90 -10.33
C GLN A 55 -6.39 9.71 -10.12
N MET A 56 -5.97 8.57 -9.56
CA MET A 56 -4.56 8.22 -9.43
C MET A 56 -3.88 8.06 -10.80
N THR A 57 -4.51 7.35 -11.74
CA THR A 57 -3.95 7.18 -13.09
C THR A 57 -3.96 8.47 -13.89
N ASP A 58 -4.97 9.33 -13.74
CA ASP A 58 -5.04 10.62 -14.43
C ASP A 58 -3.89 11.57 -13.98
N LEU A 59 -3.43 11.45 -12.72
CA LEU A 59 -2.22 12.15 -12.26
C LEU A 59 -0.96 11.59 -12.94
N ILE A 60 -0.86 10.26 -13.06
CA ILE A 60 0.24 9.61 -13.77
C ILE A 60 0.25 10.03 -15.23
N ASP A 61 -0.90 10.02 -15.90
CA ASP A 61 -1.03 10.39 -17.30
C ASP A 61 -0.59 11.84 -17.55
N ARG A 62 -0.92 12.77 -16.65
CA ARG A 62 -0.42 14.15 -16.71
C ARG A 62 1.10 14.23 -16.57
N CYS A 63 1.68 13.53 -15.60
CA CYS A 63 3.12 13.49 -15.39
C CYS A 63 3.86 12.91 -16.62
N MET A 64 3.35 11.79 -17.15
CA MET A 64 3.93 11.14 -18.33
C MET A 64 3.72 11.96 -19.62
N ALA A 65 2.70 12.82 -19.66
CA ALA A 65 2.47 13.70 -20.80
C ALA A 65 3.47 14.86 -20.89
N ASP A 66 4.13 15.24 -19.78
CA ASP A 66 5.04 16.39 -19.73
C ASP A 66 6.36 16.17 -20.49
N TYR A 67 6.70 14.93 -20.85
CA TYR A 67 7.91 14.60 -21.60
C TYR A 67 7.70 13.51 -22.64
N ASP A 68 8.67 13.37 -23.55
CA ASP A 68 8.81 12.19 -24.41
C ASP A 68 10.29 11.86 -24.62
N ARG A 69 10.61 11.05 -25.64
CA ARG A 69 11.99 10.64 -25.95
C ARG A 69 12.90 11.80 -26.36
N ASN A 70 12.31 12.92 -26.80
CA ASN A 70 13.05 14.06 -27.33
C ASN A 70 13.30 15.16 -26.29
N CYS A 71 12.58 15.15 -25.15
CA CYS A 71 12.79 15.91 -23.90
C CYS A 71 11.44 16.44 -23.34
N TRP A 72 11.47 17.49 -22.51
CA TRP A 72 10.28 18.13 -21.94
C TRP A 72 9.44 18.80 -23.02
N LYS A 73 8.12 18.63 -22.95
CA LYS A 73 7.17 19.28 -23.87
C LYS A 73 6.75 20.66 -23.40
N ASN A 74 6.77 20.89 -22.10
CA ASN A 74 6.44 22.17 -21.52
C ASN A 74 7.68 23.09 -21.56
N PRO A 75 7.62 24.25 -22.25
CA PRO A 75 8.77 25.14 -22.44
C PRO A 75 9.25 25.83 -21.16
N ILE A 76 8.53 25.68 -20.04
CA ILE A 76 9.01 26.17 -18.72
C ILE A 76 10.19 25.35 -18.19
N TYR A 77 10.34 24.10 -18.64
CA TYR A 77 11.43 23.22 -18.21
C TYR A 77 12.64 23.38 -19.13
N HIS A 78 13.83 23.32 -18.52
CA HIS A 78 15.08 23.33 -19.27
C HIS A 78 15.40 21.91 -19.75
N ASN A 79 15.55 21.76 -21.06
CA ASN A 79 16.13 20.55 -21.65
C ASN A 79 17.62 20.46 -21.32
N ASN A 80 18.20 19.29 -21.55
CA ASN A 80 19.57 18.97 -21.16
C ASN A 80 20.58 19.11 -22.32
N ASP A 81 20.18 19.73 -23.43
CA ASP A 81 20.97 19.89 -24.66
C ASP A 81 22.31 20.62 -24.41
N ASP A 82 22.37 21.48 -23.39
CA ASP A 82 23.55 22.24 -22.97
C ASP A 82 24.47 21.50 -21.98
N LEU A 83 23.99 20.38 -21.40
CA LEU A 83 24.70 19.63 -20.37
C LEU A 83 25.17 18.25 -20.85
N VAL A 84 24.39 17.57 -21.69
CA VAL A 84 24.68 16.20 -22.12
C VAL A 84 25.74 16.20 -23.21
N LYS A 85 26.90 15.61 -22.90
CA LYS A 85 28.06 15.50 -23.80
C LYS A 85 28.32 14.09 -24.29
N ILE A 86 27.27 13.26 -24.40
CA ILE A 86 27.41 11.85 -24.80
C ILE A 86 28.11 11.73 -26.16
N ASP A 87 27.78 12.60 -27.11
CA ASP A 87 28.40 12.61 -28.44
C ASP A 87 29.89 13.02 -28.43
N ASP A 88 30.34 13.75 -27.41
CA ASP A 88 31.75 14.12 -27.26
C ASP A 88 32.56 13.02 -26.57
N LEU A 89 31.91 12.20 -25.74
CA LEU A 89 32.53 11.10 -24.99
C LEU A 89 32.59 9.78 -25.77
N LEU A 90 31.75 9.64 -26.81
CA LEU A 90 31.66 8.43 -27.63
C LEU A 90 32.44 8.53 -28.96
N LYS A 91 33.23 9.58 -29.15
CA LYS A 91 34.22 9.71 -30.24
C LYS A 91 35.57 9.16 -29.80
#